data_AF-A0A366I553-F1
#
_entry.id   AF-A0A366I553-F1
#
_cell.length_a   1.000
_cell.length_b   1.000
_cell.length_c   1.000
_cell.angle_alpha   90.00
_cell.angle_beta   90.00
_cell.angle_gamma   90.00
#
_symmetry.space_group_name_H-M   'P 1'
#
loop_
_entity.id
_entity.type
_entity.pdbx_description
1 polymer ?
#
loop_
_entity_poly.entity_id
_entity_poly.type
_entity_poly.pdbx_seq_one_letter_code
_entity_poly.pdbx_strand_id
1 'polypeptide(L)'
;MEGTDADIVWRQNGITDAALADSLVLTEDNGFLPTANYSAENLAQGGESFNLNGSALVSYNGMTMTYSGDGDRYEDKSTRKFNDGINVMKFKERVHINETTEDLIVMVIGQGVFIGEATWDELPDSSQLPSSESVLPPVSTPAALMVSADYGEDAQAVTINPTPSDSESLGLKEVRLDLIEQVHEALASFDQALEKINGYRSEYGSQVNRFESIRSTLAQISLATSTARSRILDADYAQEVSAMTKQQILQQASSSVLVQANQVSKTVLALLQR
;
A
#
# COMPACT_ATOMS: atom_id res chain seq x y z
N MET A 1 1.32 36.60 1.32
CA MET A 1 1.17 36.54 -0.16
C MET A 1 0.43 37.77 -0.68
N GLU A 2 -0.53 38.29 0.10
CA GLU A 2 -1.28 39.52 -0.20
C GLU A 2 -0.70 40.75 0.51
N GLY A 3 -1.04 41.96 0.05
CA GLY A 3 -0.58 43.24 0.63
C GLY A 3 0.55 43.94 -0.14
N THR A 4 0.93 45.15 0.28
CA THR A 4 1.97 45.97 -0.38
C THR A 4 3.38 45.39 -0.28
N ASP A 5 3.59 44.47 0.66
CA ASP A 5 4.88 43.88 1.00
C ASP A 5 4.79 42.34 0.97
N ALA A 6 4.20 41.81 -0.10
CA ALA A 6 4.05 40.37 -0.31
C ALA A 6 5.41 39.62 -0.20
N ASP A 7 5.41 38.54 0.59
CA ASP A 7 6.58 37.70 0.82
C ASP A 7 7.24 37.28 -0.50
N ILE A 8 8.57 37.43 -0.54
CA ILE A 8 9.35 37.21 -1.76
C ILE A 8 9.54 35.73 -2.09
N VAL A 9 9.57 34.87 -1.09
CA VAL A 9 9.81 33.43 -1.26
C VAL A 9 8.58 32.79 -1.90
N TRP A 10 7.40 33.13 -1.42
CA TRP A 10 6.15 32.69 -2.04
C TRP A 10 6.07 33.12 -3.51
N ARG A 11 6.33 34.41 -3.81
CA ARG A 11 6.30 34.92 -5.18
C ARG A 11 7.34 34.30 -6.11
N GLN A 12 8.57 34.08 -5.64
CA GLN A 12 9.61 33.45 -6.46
C GLN A 12 9.31 31.98 -6.77
N ASN A 13 8.55 31.31 -5.90
CA ASN A 13 8.05 29.96 -6.13
C ASN A 13 6.72 29.94 -6.90
N GLY A 14 6.29 31.07 -7.47
CA GLY A 14 5.08 31.15 -8.29
C GLY A 14 3.77 31.16 -7.52
N ILE A 15 3.80 31.32 -6.19
CA ILE A 15 2.62 31.35 -5.33
C ILE A 15 2.27 32.81 -5.05
N THR A 16 1.30 33.32 -5.80
CA THR A 16 0.92 34.74 -5.82
C THR A 16 -0.41 35.06 -5.17
N ASP A 17 -1.21 34.04 -4.86
CA ASP A 17 -2.54 34.15 -4.25
C ASP A 17 -2.85 32.92 -3.39
N ALA A 18 -3.93 33.00 -2.61
CA ALA A 18 -4.37 31.94 -1.72
C ALA A 18 -4.70 30.64 -2.46
N ALA A 19 -5.34 30.72 -3.64
CA ALA A 19 -5.73 29.52 -4.40
C ALA A 19 -4.53 28.71 -4.88
N LEU A 20 -3.44 29.39 -5.24
CA LEU A 20 -2.16 28.75 -5.56
C LEU A 20 -1.49 28.15 -4.32
N ALA A 21 -1.64 28.76 -3.15
CA ALA A 21 -1.15 28.17 -1.90
C ALA A 21 -1.91 26.88 -1.55
N ASP A 22 -3.24 26.89 -1.72
CA ASP A 22 -4.09 25.73 -1.44
C ASP A 22 -3.76 24.57 -2.38
N SER A 23 -3.62 24.86 -3.68
CA SER A 23 -3.38 23.82 -4.69
C SER A 23 -1.94 23.31 -4.77
N LEU A 24 -0.95 24.03 -4.26
CA LEU A 24 0.46 23.64 -4.34
C LEU A 24 1.07 23.24 -3.00
N VAL A 25 0.59 23.79 -1.88
CA VAL A 25 1.13 23.53 -0.54
C VAL A 25 0.13 22.82 0.34
N LEU A 26 -1.11 23.31 0.45
CA LEU A 26 -2.11 22.73 1.35
C LEU A 26 -2.88 21.56 0.69
N THR A 27 -2.13 20.59 0.15
CA THR A 27 -2.69 19.41 -0.50
C THR A 27 -2.66 18.18 0.41
N GLU A 28 -3.53 17.20 0.13
CA GLU A 28 -3.52 15.90 0.82
C GLU A 28 -2.17 15.17 0.67
N ASP A 29 -1.54 15.28 -0.49
CA ASP A 29 -0.20 14.71 -0.75
C ASP A 29 0.88 15.31 0.18
N ASN A 30 0.70 16.56 0.60
CA ASN A 30 1.57 17.24 1.57
C ASN A 30 1.11 17.04 3.03
N GLY A 31 0.09 16.20 3.27
CA GLY A 31 -0.39 15.84 4.60
C GLY A 31 -1.45 16.77 5.18
N PHE A 32 -2.05 17.66 4.37
CA PHE A 32 -3.14 18.53 4.81
C PHE A 32 -4.52 17.88 4.60
N LEU A 33 -5.52 18.36 5.37
CA LEU A 33 -6.90 17.92 5.17
C LEU A 33 -7.47 18.44 3.84
N PRO A 34 -8.44 17.74 3.22
CA PRO A 34 -9.07 18.19 1.97
C PRO A 34 -9.75 19.57 2.06
N THR A 35 -10.05 20.02 3.28
CA THR A 35 -10.68 21.31 3.57
C THR A 35 -9.67 22.38 4.02
N ALA A 36 -8.37 22.07 4.04
CA ALA A 36 -7.34 23.02 4.44
C ALA A 36 -7.24 24.14 3.40
N ASN A 37 -7.35 25.38 3.87
CA ASN A 37 -7.20 26.57 3.03
C ASN A 37 -6.30 27.58 3.73
N TYR A 38 -5.56 28.32 2.92
CA TYR A 38 -4.72 29.40 3.36
C TYR A 38 -5.59 30.58 3.82
N SER A 39 -5.30 31.10 5.01
CA SER A 39 -5.92 32.32 5.52
C SER A 39 -4.86 33.35 5.89
N ALA A 40 -5.05 34.56 5.38
CA ALA A 40 -4.23 35.73 5.69
C ALA A 40 -4.81 36.60 6.82
N GLU A 41 -5.94 36.20 7.42
CA GLU A 41 -6.67 37.02 8.40
C GLU A 41 -5.87 37.28 9.69
N ASN A 42 -5.02 36.32 10.08
CA ASN A 42 -4.26 36.35 11.32
C ASN A 42 -2.76 36.61 11.08
N LEU A 43 -2.42 37.35 10.02
CA LEU A 43 -1.03 37.73 9.75
C LEU A 43 -0.52 38.74 10.79
N ALA A 44 0.47 38.33 11.58
CA ALA A 44 1.27 39.23 12.39
C ALA A 44 2.60 39.56 11.72
N GLN A 45 3.02 40.81 11.88
CA GLN A 45 4.34 41.29 11.54
C GLN A 45 4.99 41.81 12.82
N GLY A 46 6.31 41.68 12.93
CA GLY A 46 7.06 42.25 14.03
C GLY A 46 6.86 43.77 14.18
N GLY A 47 7.12 44.31 15.37
CA GLY A 47 7.09 45.76 15.62
C GLY A 47 8.30 46.49 15.02
N GLU A 48 8.29 47.84 15.10
CA GLU A 48 9.32 48.74 14.52
C GLU A 48 10.76 48.51 15.05
N SER A 49 10.95 47.67 16.06
CA SER A 49 12.27 47.33 16.59
C SER A 49 12.33 45.86 17.01
N PHE A 50 13.49 45.24 16.81
CA PHE A 50 13.72 43.84 17.19
C PHE A 50 13.54 43.63 18.70
N ASN A 51 12.63 42.72 19.06
CA ASN A 51 12.43 42.27 20.44
C ASN A 51 12.31 40.74 20.48
N LEU A 52 13.35 40.08 20.99
CA LEU A 52 13.41 38.61 21.08
C LEU A 52 12.29 37.99 21.93
N ASN A 53 11.68 38.75 22.85
CA ASN A 53 10.57 38.27 23.68
C ASN A 53 9.20 38.46 23.03
N GLY A 54 9.16 38.88 21.75
CA GLY A 54 7.93 39.09 21.02
C GLY A 54 7.48 40.54 21.04
N SER A 55 7.07 41.04 19.88
CA SER A 55 6.48 42.37 19.70
C SER A 55 5.06 42.29 19.12
N ALA A 56 4.74 41.21 18.40
CA ALA A 56 3.45 40.97 17.78
C ALA A 56 2.74 39.79 18.44
N LEU A 57 1.44 39.95 18.71
CA LEU A 57 0.59 38.96 19.36
C LEU A 57 -0.59 38.61 18.45
N VAL A 58 -0.80 37.32 18.22
CA VAL A 58 -1.93 36.76 17.47
C VAL A 58 -2.69 35.83 18.39
N SER A 59 -4.01 35.96 18.40
CA SER A 59 -4.90 35.02 19.09
C SER A 59 -5.67 34.21 18.07
N TYR A 60 -5.59 32.89 18.16
CA TYR A 60 -6.29 31.96 17.27
C TYR A 60 -6.75 30.74 18.06
N ASN A 61 -8.04 30.42 18.00
CA ASN A 61 -8.65 29.26 18.68
C ASN A 61 -8.30 29.10 20.18
N GLY A 62 -8.08 30.21 20.89
CA GLY A 62 -7.71 30.20 22.32
C GLY A 62 -6.19 30.16 22.57
N MET A 63 -5.38 29.92 21.54
CA MET A 63 -3.93 30.04 21.58
C MET A 63 -3.51 31.48 21.39
N THR A 64 -2.43 31.86 22.07
CA THR A 64 -1.74 33.14 21.93
C THR A 64 -0.34 32.88 21.41
N MET A 65 -0.09 33.35 20.19
CA MET A 65 1.19 33.25 19.51
C MET A 65 1.88 34.60 19.56
N THR A 66 3.13 34.63 20.02
CA THR A 66 3.97 35.82 19.97
C THR A 66 5.15 35.61 19.02
N TYR A 67 5.39 36.61 18.16
CA TYR A 67 6.47 36.58 17.19
C TYR A 67 7.49 37.69 17.48
N SER A 68 8.77 37.32 17.46
CA SER A 68 9.90 38.17 17.84
C SER A 68 10.57 38.92 16.68
N GLY A 69 9.92 38.97 15.51
CA GLY A 69 10.45 39.71 14.36
C GLY A 69 10.37 41.22 14.54
N ASP A 70 10.93 41.93 13.56
CA ASP A 70 11.06 43.38 13.48
C ASP A 70 10.27 44.00 12.30
N GLY A 71 9.29 43.27 11.76
CA GLY A 71 8.20 43.82 10.94
C GLY A 71 8.54 44.15 9.50
N ASP A 72 9.81 44.39 9.19
CA ASP A 72 10.27 44.62 7.83
C ASP A 72 11.56 43.85 7.52
N ARG A 73 11.62 43.32 6.28
CA ARG A 73 12.86 42.82 5.68
C ARG A 73 13.74 43.99 5.18
N TYR A 74 13.12 45.15 4.96
CA TYR A 74 13.71 46.34 4.35
C TYR A 74 13.12 47.61 5.00
N GLU A 75 13.95 48.32 5.77
CA GLU A 75 13.59 49.62 6.37
C GLU A 75 13.32 50.69 5.29
N ASP A 76 13.94 50.54 4.12
CA ASP A 76 13.78 51.42 2.96
C ASP A 76 13.38 50.64 1.70
N LYS A 77 12.12 50.86 1.25
CA LYS A 77 11.54 50.26 0.04
C LYS A 77 12.31 50.58 -1.25
N SER A 78 13.07 51.68 -1.27
CA SER A 78 13.81 52.15 -2.44
C SER A 78 15.23 51.59 -2.52
N THR A 79 15.93 51.46 -1.39
CA THR A 79 17.33 50.98 -1.36
C THR A 79 17.46 49.50 -1.00
N ARG A 80 16.39 48.84 -0.53
CA ARG A 80 16.36 47.43 -0.11
C ARG A 80 17.51 47.08 0.84
N LYS A 81 17.92 48.02 1.68
CA LYS A 81 18.91 47.78 2.73
C LYS A 81 18.27 46.87 3.79
N PHE A 82 19.06 45.93 4.31
CA PHE A 82 18.62 45.05 5.39
C PHE A 82 18.27 45.89 6.63
N ASN A 83 17.21 45.46 7.34
CA ASN A 83 16.88 45.96 8.67
C ASN A 83 18.12 45.83 9.56
N ASP A 84 18.69 46.95 10.00
CA ASP A 84 19.97 46.97 10.68
C ASP A 84 19.85 46.97 12.20
N GLY A 85 18.63 47.07 12.75
CA GLY A 85 18.40 47.30 14.18
C GLY A 85 19.32 48.40 14.76
N ILE A 86 19.77 49.33 13.89
CA ILE A 86 20.79 50.36 14.02
C ILE A 86 22.27 49.94 13.90
N ASN A 87 22.73 48.67 13.96
CA ASN A 87 24.10 48.21 13.54
C ASN A 87 24.45 46.75 13.94
N VAL A 88 23.51 45.81 14.06
CA VAL A 88 23.89 44.40 14.27
C VAL A 88 22.85 43.45 13.74
N MET A 89 23.25 42.60 12.79
CA MET A 89 22.41 41.54 12.23
C MET A 89 21.81 40.67 13.35
N LYS A 90 20.47 40.66 13.46
CA LYS A 90 19.73 39.81 14.38
C LYS A 90 19.15 38.63 13.60
N PHE A 91 19.85 37.50 13.64
CA PHE A 91 19.45 36.28 12.91
C PHE A 91 18.55 35.34 13.71
N LYS A 92 18.10 35.75 14.89
CA LYS A 92 17.30 34.91 15.79
C LYS A 92 15.88 35.42 15.84
N GLU A 93 14.96 34.62 15.32
CA GLU A 93 13.52 34.82 15.44
C GLU A 93 12.95 33.74 16.37
N ARG A 94 11.95 34.12 17.14
CA ARG A 94 11.24 33.25 18.06
C ARG A 94 9.75 33.38 17.81
N VAL A 95 9.12 32.23 17.63
CA VAL A 95 7.68 32.06 17.77
C VAL A 95 7.47 31.39 19.12
N HIS A 96 6.68 32.01 20.00
CA HIS A 96 6.27 31.41 21.25
C HIS A 96 4.75 31.21 21.22
N ILE A 97 4.30 30.02 21.56
CA ILE A 97 2.90 29.64 21.65
C ILE A 97 2.66 29.31 23.12
N ASN A 98 1.74 30.03 23.75
CA ASN A 98 1.50 29.89 25.20
C ASN A 98 0.97 28.49 25.58
N GLU A 99 0.03 27.98 24.81
CA GLU A 99 -0.66 26.72 24.99
C GLU A 99 -1.15 26.26 23.61
N THR A 100 -1.06 24.96 23.33
CA THR A 100 -1.54 24.36 22.09
C THR A 100 -2.90 23.72 22.34
N THR A 101 -3.98 24.30 21.82
CA THR A 101 -5.35 23.80 22.00
C THR A 101 -5.77 22.81 20.91
N GLU A 102 -4.97 22.70 19.86
CA GLU A 102 -5.15 21.80 18.71
C GLU A 102 -3.79 21.38 18.14
N ASP A 103 -3.79 20.38 17.24
CA ASP A 103 -2.57 19.94 16.56
C ASP A 103 -2.05 21.03 15.63
N LEU A 104 -0.75 21.34 15.73
CA LEU A 104 -0.11 22.41 14.96
C LEU A 104 1.02 21.89 14.09
N ILE A 105 1.08 22.40 12.86
CA ILE A 105 2.24 22.29 11.99
C ILE A 105 2.87 23.67 11.86
N VAL A 106 4.12 23.81 12.34
CA VAL A 106 4.89 25.04 12.17
C VAL A 106 5.77 24.91 10.92
N MET A 107 5.50 25.74 9.92
CA MET A 107 6.30 25.80 8.70
C MET A 107 7.12 27.09 8.67
N VAL A 108 8.44 26.95 8.52
CA VAL A 108 9.34 28.07 8.28
C VAL A 108 9.63 28.13 6.79
N ILE A 109 9.24 29.24 6.15
CA ILE A 109 9.35 29.43 4.71
C ILE A 109 10.35 30.53 4.45
N GLY A 110 11.42 30.20 3.73
CA GLY A 110 12.56 31.07 3.60
C GLY A 110 13.51 30.61 2.50
N GLN A 111 14.43 31.49 2.11
CA GLN A 111 15.57 31.14 1.28
C GLN A 111 16.83 31.25 2.11
N GLY A 112 17.52 30.12 2.30
CA GLY A 112 18.76 30.07 3.08
C GLY A 112 18.87 28.79 3.90
N VAL A 113 19.81 28.79 4.83
CA VAL A 113 19.97 27.75 5.84
C VAL A 113 19.39 28.30 7.14
N PHE A 114 18.45 27.57 7.72
CA PHE A 114 17.84 27.88 9.00
C PHE A 114 18.24 26.79 10.00
N ILE A 115 18.51 27.19 11.23
CA ILE A 115 18.67 26.27 12.35
C ILE A 115 17.46 26.49 13.24
N GLY A 116 16.59 25.49 13.31
CA GLY A 116 15.44 25.48 14.19
C GLY A 116 15.79 24.82 15.52
N GLU A 117 15.46 25.48 16.62
CA GLU A 117 15.44 24.89 17.95
C GLU A 117 13.99 24.99 18.46
N ALA A 118 13.41 23.85 18.80
CA ALA A 118 12.06 23.78 19.35
C ALA A 118 12.15 23.28 20.79
N THR A 119 11.47 23.98 21.68
CA THR A 119 11.34 23.63 23.10
C THR A 119 9.87 23.65 23.46
N TRP A 120 9.43 22.66 24.23
CA TRP A 120 8.08 22.56 24.76
C TRP A 120 8.17 22.17 26.24
N ASP A 121 7.19 22.57 27.03
CA ASP A 121 7.16 22.27 28.46
C ASP A 121 6.74 20.81 28.69
N GLU A 122 5.60 20.40 28.13
CA GLU A 122 5.06 19.05 28.21
C GLU A 122 4.50 18.64 26.83
N LEU A 123 4.74 17.40 26.40
CA LEU A 123 4.06 16.83 25.22
C LEU A 123 2.68 16.30 25.64
N PRO A 124 1.67 16.38 24.77
CA PRO A 124 0.36 15.79 25.06
C PRO A 124 0.51 14.30 25.38
N ASP A 125 -0.26 13.84 26.36
CA ASP A 125 -0.39 12.41 26.63
C ASP A 125 -0.88 11.72 25.35
N SER A 126 -0.24 10.61 24.99
CA SER A 126 -0.62 9.75 23.86
C SER A 126 -2.11 9.38 23.81
N SER A 127 -2.81 9.47 24.95
CA SER A 127 -4.26 9.27 25.09
C SER A 127 -5.14 10.39 24.51
N GLN A 128 -4.58 11.56 24.19
CA GLN A 128 -5.30 12.75 23.69
C GLN A 128 -5.06 13.06 22.22
N LEU A 129 -4.11 12.37 21.57
CA LEU A 129 -4.00 12.45 20.12
C LEU A 129 -5.36 12.03 19.52
N PRO A 130 -5.91 12.77 18.53
CA PRO A 130 -7.09 12.29 17.83
C PRO A 130 -6.76 10.87 17.39
N SER A 131 -7.62 9.91 17.75
CA SER A 131 -7.47 8.56 17.23
C SER A 131 -7.46 8.74 15.72
N SER A 132 -6.27 8.68 15.10
CA SER A 132 -6.16 8.46 13.67
C SER A 132 -7.14 7.32 13.45
N GLU A 133 -8.23 7.58 12.71
CA GLU A 133 -9.14 6.51 12.34
C GLU A 133 -8.20 5.46 11.80
N SER A 134 -8.02 4.39 12.59
CA SER A 134 -6.98 3.44 12.31
C SER A 134 -7.47 2.78 11.05
N VAL A 135 -6.99 3.26 9.91
CA VAL A 135 -6.75 2.40 8.77
C VAL A 135 -5.79 1.39 9.37
N LEU A 136 -6.37 0.35 9.96
CA LEU A 136 -5.63 -0.73 10.58
C LEU A 136 -4.63 -1.11 9.50
N PRO A 137 -3.31 -1.00 9.78
CA PRO A 137 -2.33 -1.41 8.80
C PRO A 137 -2.72 -2.83 8.39
N PRO A 138 -2.63 -3.19 7.09
CA PRO A 138 -3.10 -4.48 6.62
C PRO A 138 -2.50 -5.59 7.48
N VAL A 139 -3.32 -6.19 8.34
CA VAL A 139 -2.89 -7.23 9.26
C VAL A 139 -2.79 -8.53 8.49
N SER A 140 -1.68 -9.24 8.67
CA SER A 140 -1.56 -10.58 8.13
C SER A 140 -2.61 -11.48 8.80
N THR A 141 -3.41 -12.20 8.01
CA THR A 141 -4.37 -13.18 8.49
C THR A 141 -3.93 -14.58 8.06
N PRO A 142 -4.35 -15.65 8.77
CA PRO A 142 -3.99 -17.01 8.38
C PRO A 142 -4.49 -17.31 6.97
N ALA A 143 -3.60 -17.80 6.11
CA ALA A 143 -3.93 -18.17 4.73
C ALA A 143 -3.85 -19.68 4.55
N ALA A 144 -4.98 -20.32 4.21
CA ALA A 144 -5.02 -21.75 3.90
C ALA A 144 -4.84 -21.97 2.40
N LEU A 145 -3.78 -22.68 2.01
CA LEU A 145 -3.54 -23.09 0.62
C LEU A 145 -3.94 -24.55 0.46
N MET A 146 -4.93 -24.82 -0.38
CA MET A 146 -5.31 -26.19 -0.73
C MET A 146 -4.22 -26.81 -1.61
N VAL A 147 -3.73 -27.99 -1.21
CA VAL A 147 -2.63 -28.69 -1.88
C VAL A 147 -3.05 -30.03 -2.51
N SER A 148 -4.16 -30.62 -2.06
CA SER A 148 -4.80 -31.75 -2.73
C SER A 148 -6.31 -31.76 -2.49
N ALA A 149 -7.04 -32.32 -3.45
CA ALA A 149 -8.49 -32.49 -3.40
C ALA A 149 -8.87 -33.69 -4.28
N ASP A 150 -8.37 -34.87 -3.93
CA ASP A 150 -8.63 -36.10 -4.69
C ASP A 150 -10.05 -36.62 -4.44
N TYR A 151 -10.63 -37.25 -5.46
CA TYR A 151 -12.00 -37.75 -5.40
C TYR A 151 -12.14 -38.84 -4.34
N GLY A 152 -13.00 -38.61 -3.34
CA GLY A 152 -13.26 -39.55 -2.25
C GLY A 152 -12.33 -39.40 -1.05
N GLU A 153 -11.40 -38.43 -1.08
CA GLU A 153 -10.56 -38.06 0.06
C GLU A 153 -10.90 -36.66 0.57
N ASP A 154 -10.57 -36.40 1.84
CA ASP A 154 -10.66 -35.06 2.40
C ASP A 154 -9.60 -34.14 1.78
N ALA A 155 -9.99 -32.91 1.47
CA ALA A 155 -9.06 -31.93 0.91
C ALA A 155 -7.96 -31.59 1.92
N GLN A 156 -6.70 -31.59 1.47
CA GLN A 156 -5.58 -31.22 2.31
C GLN A 156 -5.21 -29.76 2.06
N ALA A 157 -5.00 -29.03 3.16
CA ALA A 157 -4.55 -27.65 3.12
C ALA A 157 -3.28 -27.44 3.97
N VAL A 158 -2.47 -26.49 3.54
CA VAL A 158 -1.35 -25.95 4.30
C VAL A 158 -1.71 -24.56 4.76
N THR A 159 -1.76 -24.35 6.07
CA THR A 159 -2.00 -23.03 6.67
C THR A 159 -0.68 -22.29 6.84
N ILE A 160 -0.62 -21.08 6.29
CA ILE A 160 0.43 -20.10 6.59
C ILE A 160 -0.10 -19.21 7.71
N ASN A 161 0.61 -19.20 8.84
CA ASN A 161 0.27 -18.37 9.98
C ASN A 161 0.51 -16.87 9.67
N PRO A 162 -0.19 -15.96 10.38
CA PRO A 162 0.06 -14.53 10.29
C PRO A 162 1.54 -14.19 10.45
N THR A 163 2.06 -13.38 9.53
CA THR A 163 3.41 -12.83 9.63
C THR A 163 3.41 -11.66 10.60
N PRO A 164 4.32 -11.60 11.59
CA PRO A 164 4.51 -10.38 12.37
C PRO A 164 5.02 -9.26 11.45
N SER A 165 4.33 -8.12 11.42
CA SER A 165 4.57 -7.03 10.47
C SER A 165 4.67 -5.65 11.12
N ASP A 166 4.51 -5.56 12.44
CA ASP A 166 4.52 -4.32 13.19
C ASP A 166 5.34 -4.46 14.49
N SER A 167 5.62 -3.34 15.15
CA SER A 167 6.38 -3.32 16.40
C SER A 167 5.68 -4.07 17.52
N GLU A 168 4.34 -4.16 17.52
CA GLU A 168 3.58 -4.84 18.57
C GLU A 168 3.69 -6.37 18.45
N SER A 169 3.45 -6.91 17.26
CA SER A 169 3.63 -8.32 16.91
C SER A 169 5.08 -8.77 16.98
N LEU A 170 6.05 -7.86 16.89
CA LEU A 170 7.47 -8.11 17.14
C LEU A 170 7.90 -7.92 18.60
N GLY A 171 7.01 -7.47 19.50
CA GLY A 171 7.32 -7.26 20.93
C GLY A 171 8.17 -6.02 21.23
N LEU A 172 8.22 -5.05 20.31
CA LEU A 172 9.07 -3.87 20.35
C LEU A 172 8.34 -2.58 20.78
N LYS A 173 7.04 -2.65 21.07
CA LYS A 173 6.21 -1.45 21.38
C LYS A 173 6.70 -0.65 22.59
N GLU A 174 7.14 -1.34 23.63
CA GLU A 174 7.58 -0.73 24.90
C GLU A 174 9.10 -0.53 24.97
N VAL A 175 9.81 -0.74 23.85
CA VAL A 175 11.28 -0.65 23.83
C VAL A 175 11.72 0.82 23.82
N ARG A 176 12.63 1.17 24.73
CA ARG A 176 13.09 2.53 24.98
C ARG A 176 14.62 2.59 24.95
N LEU A 177 15.18 3.69 24.44
CA LEU A 177 16.63 3.89 24.24
C LEU A 177 17.17 5.16 24.93
N ASP A 178 16.33 5.87 25.67
CA ASP A 178 16.63 7.15 26.32
C ASP A 178 17.43 6.99 27.62
N LEU A 179 17.32 5.84 28.28
CA LEU A 179 18.05 5.53 29.52
C LEU A 179 19.13 4.48 29.28
N ILE A 180 20.37 4.76 29.68
CA ILE A 180 21.53 3.84 29.53
C ILE A 180 21.25 2.46 30.16
N GLU A 181 20.51 2.43 31.27
CA GLU A 181 20.15 1.19 31.97
C GLU A 181 19.19 0.30 31.14
N GLN A 182 18.33 0.90 30.31
CA GLN A 182 17.34 0.21 29.48
C GLN A 182 17.90 -0.30 28.14
N VAL A 183 19.09 0.16 27.74
CA VAL A 183 19.72 -0.24 26.46
C VAL A 183 19.97 -1.75 26.38
N HIS A 184 20.34 -2.39 27.49
CA HIS A 184 20.58 -3.85 27.49
C HIS A 184 19.27 -4.64 27.29
N GLU A 185 18.17 -4.20 27.89
CA GLU A 185 16.85 -4.81 27.72
C GLU A 185 16.29 -4.56 26.31
N ALA A 186 16.54 -3.36 25.76
CA ALA A 186 16.21 -3.03 24.38
C ALA A 186 16.94 -3.93 23.38
N LEU A 187 18.24 -4.14 23.55
CA LEU A 187 19.03 -5.05 22.71
C LEU A 187 18.51 -6.49 22.78
N ALA A 188 18.20 -6.99 23.98
CA ALA A 188 17.61 -8.32 24.15
C ALA A 188 16.24 -8.45 23.44
N SER A 189 15.43 -7.39 23.48
CA SER A 189 14.12 -7.34 22.79
C SER A 189 14.30 -7.36 21.27
N PHE A 190 15.29 -6.64 20.73
CA PHE A 190 15.64 -6.71 19.31
C PHE A 190 16.14 -8.08 18.89
N ASP A 191 16.97 -8.74 19.70
CA ASP A 191 17.44 -10.10 19.41
C ASP A 191 16.27 -11.09 19.34
N GLN A 192 15.30 -11.00 20.26
CA GLN A 192 14.09 -11.82 20.22
C GLN A 192 13.23 -11.53 18.98
N ALA A 193 13.07 -10.26 18.61
CA ALA A 193 12.36 -9.88 17.40
C ALA A 193 13.03 -10.44 16.14
N LEU A 194 14.37 -10.38 16.06
CA LEU A 194 15.16 -10.96 14.97
C LEU A 194 15.06 -12.49 14.94
N GLU A 195 15.11 -13.16 16.09
CA GLU A 195 14.92 -14.60 16.19
C GLU A 195 13.54 -15.01 15.67
N LYS A 196 12.49 -14.27 16.05
CA LYS A 196 11.14 -14.48 15.54
C LYS A 196 11.09 -14.34 14.02
N ILE A 197 11.63 -13.26 13.47
CA ILE A 197 11.69 -13.04 12.02
C ILE A 197 12.42 -14.20 11.31
N ASN A 198 13.56 -14.63 11.86
CA ASN A 198 14.33 -15.75 11.29
C ASN A 198 13.56 -17.08 11.37
N GLY A 199 12.79 -17.30 12.43
CA GLY A 199 11.87 -18.44 12.56
C GLY A 199 10.85 -18.48 11.43
N TYR A 200 10.15 -17.37 11.19
CA TYR A 200 9.20 -17.27 10.07
C TYR A 200 9.88 -17.44 8.70
N ARG A 201 11.07 -16.87 8.49
CA ARG A 201 11.84 -17.06 7.25
C ARG A 201 12.20 -18.54 7.02
N SER A 202 12.56 -19.24 8.09
CA SER A 202 12.86 -20.68 8.05
C SER A 202 11.61 -21.49 7.70
N GLU A 203 10.48 -21.18 8.33
CA GLU A 203 9.18 -21.79 8.04
C GLU A 203 8.81 -21.59 6.56
N TYR A 204 8.92 -20.37 6.03
CA TYR A 204 8.67 -20.09 4.61
C TYR A 204 9.60 -20.85 3.68
N GLY A 205 10.90 -20.95 4.01
CA GLY A 205 11.82 -21.79 3.26
C GLY A 205 11.38 -23.26 3.21
N SER A 206 10.93 -23.81 4.34
CA SER A 206 10.44 -25.18 4.41
C SER A 206 9.14 -25.38 3.59
N GLN A 207 8.23 -24.42 3.64
CA GLN A 207 6.96 -24.47 2.91
C GLN A 207 7.20 -24.33 1.40
N VAL A 208 8.12 -23.47 0.96
CA VAL A 208 8.54 -23.37 -0.45
C VAL A 208 9.06 -24.71 -0.96
N ASN A 209 9.93 -25.38 -0.20
CA ASN A 209 10.44 -26.71 -0.58
C ASN A 209 9.32 -27.76 -0.67
N ARG A 210 8.36 -27.70 0.28
CA ARG A 210 7.18 -28.57 0.28
C ARG A 210 6.30 -28.28 -0.94
N PHE A 211 6.04 -27.03 -1.28
CA PHE A 211 5.23 -26.64 -2.43
C PHE A 211 5.88 -27.02 -3.76
N GLU A 212 7.20 -26.90 -3.90
CA GLU A 212 7.89 -27.38 -5.11
C GLU A 212 7.78 -28.91 -5.25
N SER A 213 7.84 -29.64 -4.13
CA SER A 213 7.63 -31.09 -4.14
C SER A 213 6.20 -31.45 -4.54
N ILE A 214 5.21 -30.79 -3.94
CA ILE A 214 3.77 -30.98 -4.27
C ILE A 214 3.51 -30.64 -5.73
N ARG A 215 4.06 -29.53 -6.22
CA ARG A 215 3.94 -29.12 -7.63
C ARG A 215 4.46 -30.19 -8.57
N SER A 216 5.62 -30.76 -8.30
CA SER A 216 6.18 -31.85 -9.12
C SER A 216 5.27 -33.08 -9.13
N THR A 217 4.74 -33.46 -7.96
CA THR A 217 3.79 -34.58 -7.85
C THR A 217 2.48 -34.30 -8.60
N LEU A 218 1.89 -33.11 -8.44
CA LEU A 218 0.66 -32.72 -9.13
C LEU A 218 0.83 -32.68 -10.65
N ALA A 219 1.99 -32.26 -11.14
CA ALA A 219 2.31 -32.30 -12.57
C ALA A 219 2.33 -33.74 -13.11
N GLN A 220 2.89 -34.69 -12.35
CA GLN A 220 2.89 -36.11 -12.71
C GLN A 220 1.48 -36.71 -12.69
N ILE A 221 0.68 -36.40 -11.66
CA ILE A 221 -0.71 -36.85 -11.55
C ILE A 221 -1.55 -36.30 -12.71
N SER A 222 -1.38 -35.02 -13.05
CA SER A 222 -2.06 -34.40 -14.19
C SER A 222 -1.74 -35.10 -15.52
N LEU A 223 -0.45 -35.40 -15.76
CA LEU A 223 -0.02 -36.14 -16.95
C LEU A 223 -0.60 -37.57 -16.98
N ALA A 224 -0.55 -38.28 -15.86
CA ALA A 224 -1.08 -39.64 -15.74
C ALA A 224 -2.61 -39.65 -15.97
N THR A 225 -3.33 -38.69 -15.39
CA THR A 225 -4.79 -38.54 -15.52
C THR A 225 -5.17 -38.20 -16.96
N SER A 226 -4.46 -37.27 -17.59
CA SER A 226 -4.66 -36.92 -19.00
C SER A 226 -4.44 -38.13 -19.92
N THR A 227 -3.38 -38.90 -19.66
CA THR A 227 -3.07 -40.12 -20.42
C THR A 227 -4.14 -41.21 -20.23
N ALA A 228 -4.59 -41.43 -18.99
CA ALA A 228 -5.66 -42.38 -18.70
C ALA A 228 -6.96 -41.97 -19.39
N ARG A 229 -7.32 -40.68 -19.33
CA ARG A 229 -8.48 -40.13 -20.02
C ARG A 229 -8.39 -40.32 -21.54
N SER A 230 -7.23 -40.05 -22.14
CA SER A 230 -7.01 -40.28 -23.59
C SER A 230 -7.26 -41.74 -23.94
N ARG A 231 -6.68 -42.69 -23.19
CA ARG A 231 -6.85 -44.13 -23.45
C ARG A 231 -8.31 -44.58 -23.36
N ILE A 232 -9.08 -44.06 -22.40
CA ILE A 232 -10.50 -44.37 -22.26
C ILE A 232 -11.26 -43.82 -23.48
N LEU A 233 -11.07 -42.53 -23.79
CA LEU A 233 -11.75 -41.89 -24.92
C LEU A 233 -11.39 -42.54 -26.27
N ASP A 234 -10.13 -42.89 -26.47
CA ASP A 234 -9.65 -43.55 -27.69
C ASP A 234 -10.21 -44.98 -27.83
N ALA A 235 -10.33 -45.72 -26.73
CA ALA A 235 -10.94 -47.05 -26.71
C ALA A 235 -12.44 -47.00 -26.99
N ASP A 236 -13.16 -46.07 -26.35
CA ASP A 236 -14.59 -45.85 -26.57
C ASP A 236 -14.86 -45.42 -28.02
N TYR A 237 -14.03 -44.52 -28.57
CA TYR A 237 -14.11 -44.10 -29.96
C TYR A 237 -13.84 -45.27 -30.92
N ALA A 238 -12.81 -46.09 -30.66
CA ALA A 238 -12.52 -47.26 -31.47
C ALA A 238 -13.67 -48.28 -31.45
N GLN A 239 -14.34 -48.46 -30.30
CA GLN A 239 -15.50 -49.33 -30.17
C GLN A 239 -16.70 -48.80 -30.98
N GLU A 240 -17.01 -47.51 -30.89
CA GLU A 240 -18.11 -46.88 -31.62
C GLU A 240 -17.87 -46.91 -33.14
N VAL A 241 -16.65 -46.57 -33.59
CA VAL A 241 -16.28 -46.63 -35.00
C VAL A 241 -16.34 -48.08 -35.52
N SER A 242 -15.93 -49.07 -34.74
CA SER A 242 -16.03 -50.48 -35.12
C SER A 242 -17.49 -50.94 -35.25
N ALA A 243 -18.36 -50.51 -34.34
CA ALA A 243 -19.79 -50.78 -34.39
C ALA A 243 -20.45 -50.12 -35.61
N MET A 244 -20.15 -48.84 -35.86
CA MET A 244 -20.58 -48.09 -37.04
C MET A 244 -20.11 -48.77 -38.33
N THR A 245 -18.84 -49.13 -38.43
CA THR A 245 -18.26 -49.81 -39.61
C THR A 245 -18.93 -51.17 -39.83
N LYS A 246 -19.14 -51.95 -38.77
CA LYS A 246 -19.87 -53.24 -38.85
C LYS A 246 -21.29 -53.04 -39.37
N GLN A 247 -22.00 -52.03 -38.88
CA GLN A 247 -23.36 -51.72 -39.36
C GLN A 247 -23.34 -51.30 -40.83
N GLN A 248 -22.39 -50.46 -41.26
CA GLN A 248 -22.24 -50.08 -42.67
C GLN A 248 -21.95 -51.28 -43.58
N ILE A 249 -21.04 -52.17 -43.17
CA ILE A 249 -20.74 -53.40 -43.91
C ILE A 249 -21.98 -54.30 -43.98
N LEU A 250 -22.72 -54.45 -42.88
CA LEU A 250 -23.96 -55.23 -42.87
C LEU A 250 -25.00 -54.63 -43.81
N GLN A 251 -25.19 -53.31 -43.82
CA GLN A 251 -26.11 -52.64 -44.74
C GLN A 251 -25.71 -52.85 -46.21
N GLN A 252 -24.42 -52.74 -46.53
CA GLN A 252 -23.89 -52.98 -47.87
C GLN A 252 -24.02 -54.45 -48.29
N ALA A 253 -23.76 -55.38 -47.37
CA ALA A 253 -23.90 -56.82 -47.58
C ALA A 253 -25.37 -57.21 -47.74
N SER A 254 -26.30 -56.70 -46.92
CA SER A 254 -27.73 -56.92 -47.06
C SER A 254 -28.25 -56.43 -48.41
N SER A 255 -27.82 -55.24 -48.86
CA SER A 255 -28.13 -54.75 -50.21
C SER A 255 -27.60 -55.69 -51.30
N SER A 256 -26.36 -56.15 -51.19
CA SER A 256 -25.73 -57.05 -52.17
C SER A 256 -26.38 -58.45 -52.19
N VAL A 257 -26.74 -58.99 -51.03
CA VAL A 257 -27.46 -60.26 -50.89
C VAL A 257 -28.87 -60.13 -51.45
N LEU A 258 -29.56 -59.00 -51.23
CA LEU A 258 -30.86 -58.74 -51.85
C LEU A 258 -30.75 -58.69 -53.38
N VAL A 259 -29.69 -58.07 -53.93
CA VAL A 259 -29.43 -58.08 -55.38
C VAL A 259 -29.20 -59.51 -55.89
N GLN A 260 -28.39 -60.32 -55.19
CA GLN A 260 -28.14 -61.72 -55.58
C GLN A 260 -29.40 -62.61 -55.46
N ALA A 261 -30.17 -62.48 -54.39
CA ALA A 261 -31.43 -63.23 -54.19
C ALA A 261 -32.46 -62.91 -55.29
N ASN A 262 -32.54 -61.64 -55.69
CA ASN A 262 -33.39 -61.20 -56.80
C ASN A 262 -32.91 -61.77 -58.15
N GLN A 263 -31.60 -61.95 -58.36
CA GLN A 263 -31.06 -62.57 -59.58
C GLN A 263 -31.36 -64.06 -59.62
N VAL A 264 -31.16 -64.80 -58.53
CA VAL A 264 -31.47 -66.24 -58.43
C VAL A 264 -32.95 -66.52 -58.68
N SER A 265 -33.83 -65.69 -58.14
CA SER A 265 -35.28 -65.81 -58.35
C SER A 265 -35.65 -65.70 -59.84
N LYS A 266 -34.97 -64.83 -60.59
CA LYS A 266 -35.19 -64.67 -62.04
C LYS A 266 -34.67 -65.86 -62.84
N THR A 267 -33.53 -66.46 -62.45
CA THR A 267 -33.02 -67.67 -63.11
C THR A 267 -33.89 -68.89 -62.86
N VAL A 268 -34.50 -69.03 -61.68
CA VAL A 268 -35.45 -70.12 -61.41
C VAL A 268 -36.73 -69.97 -62.24
N LEU A 269 -37.26 -68.74 -62.36
CA LEU A 269 -38.39 -68.50 -63.26
C LEU A 269 -38.05 -68.86 -64.72
N ALA A 270 -36.84 -68.57 -65.17
CA ALA A 270 -36.39 -68.94 -66.52
C ALA A 270 -36.28 -70.47 -66.71
N LEU A 271 -36.01 -71.24 -65.64
CA LEU A 271 -35.98 -72.70 -65.67
C LEU A 271 -37.38 -73.33 -65.61
N LEU A 272 -38.35 -72.68 -64.96
CA LEU A 272 -39.75 -73.14 -64.91
C LEU A 272 -40.55 -72.78 -66.18
N GLN A 273 -40.04 -71.88 -67.02
CA GLN A 273 -40.61 -71.54 -68.33
C GLN A 273 -40.08 -72.42 -69.47
N ARG A 274 -39.26 -73.43 -69.15
CA ARG A 274 -38.85 -74.51 -70.07
C ARG A 274 -39.59 -75.79 -69.73
#